data_AF-A0A090QJK8-F1
#
_entry.id   AF-A0A090QJK8-F1
#
_cell.length_a   1.000
_cell.length_b   1.000
_cell.length_c   1.000
_cell.angle_alpha   90.00
_cell.angle_beta   90.00
_cell.angle_gamma   90.00
#
_symmetry.space_group_name_H-M   'P 1'
#
loop_
_entity.id
_entity.type
_entity.pdbx_description
1 polymer ?
#
loop_
_entity_poly.entity_id
_entity_poly.type
_entity_poly.pdbx_seq_one_letter_code
_entity_poly.pdbx_strand_id
1 'polypeptide(L)'
;MDNSFKLNDGLRIGRKLLLDITDAGVPTAGEFLDMITPQYMGDLISWGAIGARTTESQVHRELASGLSCPVGFKNGTDGNIKIATDAIGSSSAPHHFLSVTKFGHSAIVSTAGNEDCHIILRGGKEPNYSQEHVAGITDQLASAGLRQKVMIDSVMPIA
;
A
#
# COMPACT_ATOMS: atom_id res chain seq x y z
N MET A 1 -17.33 -15.74 -9.43
CA MET A 1 -17.39 -14.76 -10.55
C MET A 1 -18.79 -14.76 -11.16
N ASP A 2 -19.82 -14.74 -10.32
CA ASP A 2 -21.24 -14.94 -10.65
C ASP A 2 -22.14 -13.88 -9.98
N ASN A 3 -21.52 -12.79 -9.49
CA ASN A 3 -22.18 -11.71 -8.76
C ASN A 3 -22.96 -12.16 -7.51
N SER A 4 -22.61 -13.31 -6.90
CA SER A 4 -23.30 -13.82 -5.70
C SER A 4 -22.91 -13.12 -4.40
N PHE A 5 -21.86 -12.28 -4.39
CA PHE A 5 -21.37 -11.52 -3.24
C PHE A 5 -21.19 -12.37 -1.95
N LYS A 6 -20.75 -13.62 -2.09
CA LYS A 6 -20.45 -14.51 -0.95
C LYS A 6 -19.16 -14.07 -0.22
N LEU A 7 -19.18 -12.89 0.40
CA LEU A 7 -18.02 -12.24 1.00
C LEU A 7 -17.35 -13.11 2.07
N ASN A 8 -18.15 -13.76 2.92
CA ASN A 8 -17.62 -14.66 3.96
C ASN A 8 -16.83 -15.84 3.35
N ASP A 9 -17.29 -16.40 2.25
CA ASP A 9 -16.58 -17.47 1.55
C ASP A 9 -15.32 -16.91 0.88
N GLY A 10 -15.41 -15.72 0.27
CA GLY A 10 -14.26 -15.01 -0.30
C GLY A 10 -13.15 -14.74 0.71
N LEU A 11 -13.49 -14.25 1.92
CA LEU A 11 -12.51 -14.02 2.99
C LEU A 11 -11.82 -15.32 3.43
N ARG A 12 -12.58 -16.42 3.56
CA ARG A 12 -12.02 -17.73 3.93
C ARG A 12 -11.09 -18.28 2.85
N ILE A 13 -11.52 -18.22 1.59
CA ILE A 13 -10.74 -18.70 0.44
C ILE A 13 -9.46 -17.88 0.29
N GLY A 14 -9.56 -16.54 0.34
CA GLY A 14 -8.42 -15.64 0.21
C GLY A 14 -7.38 -15.87 1.32
N ARG A 15 -7.82 -15.95 2.58
CA ARG A 15 -6.92 -16.24 3.70
C ARG A 15 -6.26 -17.62 3.56
N LYS A 16 -7.02 -18.66 3.20
CA LYS A 16 -6.46 -20.00 3.01
C LYS A 16 -5.41 -20.01 1.90
N LEU A 17 -5.66 -19.34 0.78
CA LEU A 17 -4.70 -19.23 -0.31
C LEU A 17 -3.40 -18.57 0.14
N LEU A 18 -3.48 -17.42 0.83
CA LEU A 18 -2.30 -16.74 1.35
C LEU A 18 -1.52 -17.65 2.32
N LEU A 19 -2.23 -18.36 3.20
CA LEU A 19 -1.64 -19.32 4.13
C LEU A 19 -0.90 -20.43 3.38
N ASP A 20 -1.54 -21.08 2.41
CA ASP A 20 -0.95 -22.17 1.63
C ASP A 20 0.32 -21.70 0.87
N ILE A 21 0.31 -20.47 0.32
CA ILE A 21 1.48 -19.89 -0.36
C ILE A 21 2.63 -19.63 0.63
N THR A 22 2.32 -19.06 1.80
CA THR A 22 3.33 -18.80 2.82
C THR A 22 3.89 -20.08 3.45
N ASP A 23 3.06 -21.12 3.62
CA ASP A 23 3.47 -22.44 4.11
C ASP A 23 4.42 -23.14 3.12
N ALA A 24 4.22 -22.91 1.81
CA ALA A 24 5.16 -23.33 0.78
C ALA A 24 6.46 -22.50 0.73
N GLY A 25 6.66 -21.55 1.65
CA GLY A 25 7.88 -20.74 1.77
C GLY A 25 7.94 -19.53 0.82
N VAL A 26 6.83 -19.18 0.17
CA VAL A 26 6.76 -18.05 -0.77
C VAL A 26 6.10 -16.86 -0.07
N PRO A 27 6.76 -15.69 0.02
CA PRO A 27 6.14 -14.49 0.59
C PRO A 27 5.02 -13.97 -0.30
N THR A 28 4.03 -13.31 0.30
CA THR A 28 2.90 -12.73 -0.45
C THR A 28 2.91 -11.22 -0.41
N ALA A 29 2.40 -10.61 -1.47
CA ALA A 29 2.20 -9.17 -1.58
C ALA A 29 0.74 -8.88 -1.93
N GLY A 30 0.18 -7.79 -1.41
CA GLY A 30 -1.22 -7.42 -1.64
C GLY A 30 -1.43 -5.91 -1.67
N GLU A 31 -2.60 -5.48 -2.15
CA GLU A 31 -3.03 -4.08 -2.10
C GLU A 31 -4.14 -3.93 -1.05
N PHE A 32 -4.04 -2.90 -0.21
CA PHE A 32 -5.04 -2.64 0.83
C PHE A 32 -6.00 -1.54 0.37
N LEU A 33 -7.25 -1.92 0.15
CA LEU A 33 -8.29 -1.06 -0.44
C LEU A 33 -9.27 -0.48 0.60
N ASP A 34 -9.24 -0.99 1.83
CA ASP A 34 -10.08 -0.55 2.93
C ASP A 34 -9.41 -0.80 4.30
N MET A 35 -10.04 -0.30 5.36
CA MET A 35 -9.52 -0.32 6.72
C MET A 35 -9.93 -1.57 7.52
N ILE A 36 -10.64 -2.53 6.91
CA ILE A 36 -11.22 -3.72 7.58
C ILE A 36 -10.53 -5.00 7.12
N THR A 37 -10.37 -5.21 5.82
CA THR A 37 -9.74 -6.39 5.22
C THR A 37 -8.34 -6.69 5.76
N PRO A 38 -7.46 -5.72 6.12
CA PRO A 38 -6.20 -6.02 6.78
C PRO A 38 -6.35 -6.85 8.06
N GLN A 39 -7.48 -6.73 8.78
CA GLN A 39 -7.71 -7.52 9.99
C GLN A 39 -7.86 -9.03 9.72
N TYR A 40 -8.19 -9.42 8.49
CA TYR A 40 -8.43 -10.81 8.09
C TYR A 40 -7.23 -11.47 7.42
N MET A 41 -6.29 -10.69 6.87
CA MET A 41 -5.23 -11.23 6.01
C MET A 41 -3.87 -10.54 6.18
N GLY A 42 -3.79 -9.39 6.85
CA GLY A 42 -2.56 -8.60 6.93
C GLY A 42 -1.38 -9.32 7.59
N ASP A 43 -1.65 -10.31 8.45
CA ASP A 43 -0.63 -11.17 9.08
C ASP A 43 0.05 -12.15 8.11
N LEU A 44 -0.51 -12.35 6.92
CA LEU A 44 0.06 -13.21 5.87
C LEU A 44 0.71 -12.41 4.73
N ILE A 45 0.63 -11.08 4.77
CA ILE A 45 1.16 -10.17 3.75
C ILE A 45 2.57 -9.72 4.14
N SER A 46 3.56 -10.04 3.31
CA SER A 46 4.96 -9.65 3.51
C SER A 46 5.28 -8.25 2.98
N TRP A 47 4.46 -7.73 2.05
CA TRP A 47 4.60 -6.39 1.47
C TRP A 47 3.24 -5.86 0.99
N GLY A 48 2.95 -4.59 1.26
CA GLY A 48 1.69 -3.95 0.92
C GLY A 48 1.82 -2.86 -0.15
N ALA A 49 0.78 -2.67 -0.95
CA ALA A 49 0.63 -1.49 -1.82
C ALA A 49 -0.55 -0.62 -1.38
N ILE A 50 -0.39 0.70 -1.56
CA ILE A 50 -1.48 1.67 -1.63
C ILE A 50 -1.53 2.19 -3.08
N GLY A 51 -2.69 2.02 -3.72
CA GLY A 51 -2.90 2.33 -5.12
C GLY A 51 -2.89 3.82 -5.45
N ALA A 52 -2.70 4.13 -6.74
CA ALA A 52 -2.61 5.51 -7.23
C ALA A 52 -3.85 6.37 -6.91
N ARG A 53 -5.03 5.74 -6.75
CA ARG A 53 -6.30 6.41 -6.45
C ARG A 53 -6.53 6.61 -4.94
N THR A 54 -5.74 5.97 -4.10
CA THR A 54 -5.86 6.01 -2.64
C THR A 54 -4.61 6.54 -1.95
N THR A 55 -3.49 6.73 -2.66
CA THR A 55 -2.25 7.35 -2.13
C THR A 55 -2.49 8.74 -1.52
N GLU A 56 -3.40 9.54 -2.09
CA GLU A 56 -3.76 10.86 -1.56
C GLU A 56 -4.76 10.79 -0.39
N SER A 57 -5.40 9.64 -0.18
CA SER A 57 -6.40 9.45 0.86
C SER A 57 -5.75 9.41 2.24
N GLN A 58 -6.16 10.34 3.10
CA GLN A 58 -5.67 10.43 4.48
C GLN A 58 -5.87 9.11 5.24
N VAL A 59 -7.05 8.50 5.17
CA VAL A 59 -7.33 7.24 5.89
C VAL A 59 -6.47 6.06 5.41
N HIS A 60 -6.00 6.08 4.17
CA HIS A 60 -5.08 5.04 3.66
C HIS A 60 -3.63 5.28 4.12
N ARG A 61 -3.22 6.55 4.30
CA ARG A 61 -1.93 6.90 4.92
C ARG A 61 -1.91 6.52 6.40
N GLU A 62 -3.01 6.79 7.10
CA GLU A 62 -3.22 6.36 8.49
C GLU A 62 -3.20 4.83 8.61
N LEU A 63 -3.89 4.11 7.70
CA LEU A 63 -3.81 2.65 7.63
C LEU A 63 -2.36 2.18 7.43
N ALA A 64 -1.66 2.72 6.44
CA ALA A 64 -0.29 2.33 6.11
C ALA A 64 0.69 2.53 7.27
N SER A 65 0.48 3.57 8.09
CA SER A 65 1.25 3.81 9.31
C SER A 65 1.11 2.71 10.37
N GLY A 66 0.08 1.87 10.28
CA GLY A 66 -0.20 0.76 11.20
C GLY A 66 0.00 -0.63 10.59
N LEU A 67 0.35 -0.73 9.31
CA LEU A 67 0.60 -2.03 8.68
C LEU A 67 1.93 -2.61 9.16
N SER A 68 1.92 -3.91 9.47
CA SER A 68 3.09 -4.64 9.97
C SER A 68 4.10 -5.04 8.88
N CYS A 69 3.88 -4.61 7.65
CA CYS A 69 4.75 -4.86 6.50
C CYS A 69 5.26 -3.55 5.89
N PRO A 70 6.36 -3.58 5.11
CA PRO A 70 6.71 -2.47 4.23
C PRO A 70 5.57 -2.13 3.27
N VAL A 71 5.44 -0.84 2.94
CA VAL A 71 4.35 -0.33 2.09
C VAL A 71 4.89 0.48 0.92
N GLY A 72 4.44 0.16 -0.29
CA GLY A 72 4.70 0.96 -1.48
C GLY A 72 3.52 1.86 -1.84
N PHE A 73 3.76 3.16 -1.98
CA PHE A 73 2.77 4.13 -2.47
C PHE A 73 2.95 4.37 -3.96
N LYS A 74 1.92 4.08 -4.75
CA LYS A 74 1.90 4.39 -6.18
C LYS A 74 1.78 5.90 -6.41
N ASN A 75 2.54 6.43 -7.37
CA ASN A 75 2.33 7.82 -7.84
C ASN A 75 0.92 7.99 -8.44
N GLY A 76 0.45 9.24 -8.51
CA GLY A 76 -0.88 9.59 -9.01
C GLY A 76 -1.10 9.14 -10.46
N THR A 77 -2.37 8.97 -10.86
CA THR A 77 -2.72 8.46 -12.19
C THR A 77 -2.24 9.35 -13.34
N ASP A 78 -2.00 10.64 -13.07
CA ASP A 78 -1.44 11.62 -14.00
C ASP A 78 0.09 11.67 -14.00
N GLY A 79 0.75 10.94 -13.09
CA GLY A 79 2.20 10.94 -12.90
C GLY A 79 2.66 11.72 -11.66
N ASN A 80 1.75 12.33 -10.88
CA ASN A 80 2.10 13.14 -9.73
C ASN A 80 2.82 12.31 -8.64
N ILE A 81 4.12 12.55 -8.45
CA ILE A 81 4.90 11.86 -7.42
C ILE A 81 4.74 12.47 -6.03
N LYS A 82 4.35 13.75 -5.95
CA LYS A 82 4.25 14.48 -4.68
C LYS A 82 3.26 13.83 -3.72
N ILE A 83 2.15 13.32 -4.25
CA ILE A 83 1.16 12.63 -3.41
C ILE A 83 1.73 11.39 -2.73
N ALA A 84 2.67 10.70 -3.39
CA ALA A 84 3.32 9.51 -2.84
C ALA A 84 4.43 9.89 -1.86
N THR A 85 5.20 10.94 -2.13
CA THR A 85 6.19 11.46 -1.16
C THR A 85 5.52 11.97 0.11
N ASP A 86 4.42 12.70 -0.02
CA ASP A 86 3.62 13.16 1.13
C ASP A 86 3.03 11.98 1.91
N ALA A 87 2.61 10.92 1.21
CA ALA A 87 2.09 9.71 1.84
C ALA A 87 3.16 8.94 2.63
N ILE A 88 4.39 8.84 2.11
CA ILE A 88 5.52 8.22 2.81
C ILE A 88 5.82 9.00 4.09
N GLY A 89 5.94 10.32 4.01
CA GLY A 89 6.19 11.18 5.18
C GLY A 89 5.05 11.18 6.19
N SER A 90 3.80 11.09 5.73
CA SER A 90 2.64 10.96 6.63
C SER A 90 2.63 9.62 7.34
N SER A 91 2.91 8.53 6.62
CA SER A 91 2.80 7.17 7.15
C SER A 91 3.89 6.82 8.16
N SER A 92 5.01 7.55 8.16
CA SER A 92 6.07 7.37 9.17
C SER A 92 5.70 7.94 10.55
N ALA A 93 4.62 8.74 10.65
CA ALA A 93 4.15 9.31 11.90
C ALA A 93 3.05 8.44 12.57
N PRO A 94 2.87 8.55 13.90
CA PRO A 94 1.71 7.98 14.61
C PRO A 94 0.38 8.58 14.15
N HIS A 95 -0.64 7.73 14.01
CA HIS A 95 -2.01 8.12 13.62
C HIS A 95 -3.09 7.41 14.44
N HIS A 96 -4.33 7.86 14.26
CA HIS A 96 -5.53 7.18 14.77
C HIS A 96 -6.58 7.06 13.67
N PHE A 97 -7.14 5.87 13.46
CA PHE A 97 -8.21 5.66 12.47
C PHE A 97 -9.23 4.63 12.94
N LEU A 98 -10.43 4.65 12.34
CA LEU A 98 -11.50 3.71 12.64
C LEU A 98 -11.32 2.39 11.89
N SER A 99 -11.45 1.28 12.61
CA SER A 99 -11.40 -0.08 12.07
C SER A 99 -12.27 -1.01 12.94
N VAL A 100 -12.00 -2.31 12.89
CA VAL A 100 -12.64 -3.33 13.72
C VAL A 100 -11.60 -4.10 14.53
N THR A 101 -11.98 -4.52 15.73
CA THR A 101 -11.23 -5.51 16.50
C THR A 101 -11.26 -6.87 15.80
N LYS A 102 -10.39 -7.81 16.23
CA LYS A 102 -10.44 -9.20 15.76
C LYS A 102 -11.77 -9.91 16.06
N PHE A 103 -12.57 -9.39 16.98
CA PHE A 103 -13.92 -9.89 17.32
C PHE A 103 -15.04 -9.23 16.49
N GLY A 104 -14.71 -8.30 15.59
CA GLY A 104 -15.67 -7.65 14.69
C GLY A 104 -16.36 -6.41 15.25
N HIS A 105 -16.02 -5.96 16.46
CA HIS A 105 -16.52 -4.70 17.01
C HIS A 105 -15.75 -3.50 16.47
N SER A 106 -16.44 -2.38 16.21
CA SER A 106 -15.79 -1.12 15.85
C SER A 106 -14.76 -0.69 16.91
N ALA A 107 -13.63 -0.15 16.45
CA ALA A 107 -12.54 0.29 17.30
C ALA A 107 -11.79 1.49 16.70
N ILE A 108 -11.12 2.23 17.58
CA ILE A 108 -10.07 3.18 17.20
C ILE A 108 -8.75 2.42 17.24
N VAL A 109 -8.01 2.42 16.14
CA VAL A 109 -6.65 1.91 16.05
C VAL A 109 -5.69 3.07 16.25
N SER A 110 -4.68 2.88 17.09
CA SER A 110 -3.56 3.81 17.28
C SER A 110 -2.31 3.17 16.69
N THR A 111 -1.55 3.91 15.88
CA THR A 111 -0.36 3.42 15.18
C THR A 111 0.89 4.13 15.68
N ALA A 112 2.05 3.47 15.53
CA ALA A 112 3.35 4.06 15.87
C ALA A 112 4.04 4.75 14.69
N GLY A 113 3.50 4.61 13.48
CA GLY A 113 4.19 4.95 12.23
C GLY A 113 4.80 3.71 11.56
N ASN A 114 5.02 3.83 10.26
CA ASN A 114 5.68 2.83 9.42
C ASN A 114 6.85 3.49 8.70
N GLU A 115 8.07 3.17 9.15
CA GLU A 115 9.28 3.74 8.56
C GLU A 115 9.59 3.11 7.20
N ASP A 116 9.08 1.92 6.90
CA ASP A 116 9.39 1.11 5.72
C ASP A 116 8.45 1.39 4.53
N CYS A 117 8.17 2.67 4.32
CA CYS A 117 7.44 3.14 3.14
C CYS A 117 8.38 3.55 2.00
N HIS A 118 7.96 3.32 0.75
CA HIS A 118 8.69 3.71 -0.46
C HIS A 118 7.73 4.06 -1.60
N ILE A 119 8.26 4.68 -2.66
CA ILE A 119 7.48 5.06 -3.84
C ILE A 119 7.47 3.96 -4.91
N ILE A 120 6.35 3.80 -5.59
CA ILE A 120 6.18 2.97 -6.78
C ILE A 120 5.90 3.88 -7.99
N LEU A 121 6.76 3.79 -9.00
CA LEU A 121 6.64 4.49 -10.27
C LEU A 121 5.83 3.66 -11.25
N ARG A 122 4.67 4.16 -11.64
CA ARG A 122 3.67 3.44 -12.45
C ARG A 122 3.20 4.19 -13.69
N GLY A 123 4.01 5.13 -14.16
CA GLY A 123 3.68 6.05 -15.25
C GLY A 123 2.64 7.10 -14.85
N GLY A 124 2.15 7.80 -15.86
CA GLY A 124 1.13 8.83 -15.75
C GLY A 124 0.60 9.15 -17.13
N LYS A 125 0.57 10.44 -17.48
CA LYS A 125 0.38 10.85 -18.89
C LYS A 125 1.48 10.29 -19.81
N GLU A 126 2.68 10.18 -19.27
CA GLU A 126 3.84 9.55 -19.91
C GLU A 126 4.43 8.46 -18.98
N PRO A 127 5.17 7.48 -19.52
CA PRO A 127 5.91 6.53 -18.69
C PRO A 127 7.01 7.22 -17.86
N ASN A 128 7.24 6.78 -16.62
CA ASN A 128 8.21 7.38 -15.71
C ASN A 128 9.29 6.39 -15.22
N TYR A 129 9.65 5.41 -16.07
CA TYR A 129 10.62 4.35 -15.74
C TYR A 129 12.05 4.61 -16.25
N SER A 130 12.26 5.64 -17.08
CA SER A 130 13.58 5.88 -17.68
C SER A 130 14.62 6.33 -16.64
N GLN A 131 15.89 6.23 -16.99
CA GLN A 131 16.98 6.66 -16.12
C GLN A 131 16.84 8.13 -15.70
N GLU A 132 16.43 9.01 -16.60
CA GLU A 132 16.21 10.43 -16.35
C GLU A 132 15.09 10.66 -15.34
N HIS A 133 13.97 9.92 -15.48
CA HIS A 133 12.86 9.99 -14.52
C HIS A 133 13.30 9.52 -13.13
N VAL A 134 13.97 8.36 -13.05
CA VAL A 134 14.45 7.80 -11.79
C VAL A 134 15.43 8.73 -11.08
N ALA A 135 16.34 9.37 -11.83
CA ALA A 135 17.26 10.36 -11.28
C ALA A 135 16.52 11.57 -10.70
N GLY A 136 15.61 12.18 -11.49
CA GLY A 136 14.86 13.35 -11.04
C GLY A 136 13.93 13.06 -9.84
N ILE A 137 13.40 11.84 -9.74
CA ILE A 137 12.58 11.42 -8.59
C ILE A 137 13.45 11.17 -7.36
N THR A 138 14.62 10.58 -7.54
CA THR A 138 15.60 10.35 -6.47
C THR A 138 16.03 11.68 -5.83
N ASP A 139 16.28 12.71 -6.64
CA ASP A 139 16.63 14.06 -6.15
C ASP A 139 15.47 14.70 -5.38
N GLN A 140 14.23 14.49 -5.83
CA GLN A 140 13.03 14.97 -5.12
C GLN A 140 12.85 14.26 -3.76
N LEU A 141 13.07 12.94 -3.70
CA LEU A 141 13.05 12.19 -2.45
C LEU A 141 14.13 12.68 -1.48
N ALA A 142 15.35 12.93 -1.97
CA ALA A 142 16.44 13.48 -1.17
C ALA A 142 16.11 14.87 -0.62
N SER A 143 15.54 15.74 -1.45
CA SER A 143 15.12 17.08 -1.04
C SER A 143 14.01 17.06 0.03
N ALA A 144 13.19 16.00 0.04
CA ALA A 144 12.16 15.76 1.05
C ALA A 144 12.67 15.02 2.30
N GLY A 145 13.96 14.67 2.37
CA GLY A 145 14.54 13.91 3.49
C GLY A 145 14.10 12.43 3.54
N LEU A 146 13.61 11.88 2.43
CA LEU A 146 13.12 10.50 2.32
C LEU A 146 14.18 9.56 1.75
N ARG A 147 14.06 8.25 2.00
CA ARG A 147 14.97 7.24 1.42
C ARG A 147 14.89 7.26 -0.12
N GLN A 148 16.04 7.27 -0.79
CA GLN A 148 16.13 7.25 -2.26
C GLN A 148 16.02 5.82 -2.82
N LYS A 149 14.93 5.13 -2.51
CA LYS A 149 14.62 3.80 -3.02
C LYS A 149 13.30 3.84 -3.76
N VAL A 150 13.32 3.40 -5.01
CA VAL A 150 12.16 3.41 -5.91
C VAL A 150 11.86 2.00 -6.39
N MET A 151 10.58 1.66 -6.47
CA MET A 151 10.11 0.51 -7.22
C MET A 151 9.53 1.00 -8.55
N ILE A 152 9.77 0.27 -9.64
CA ILE A 152 9.20 0.57 -10.96
C ILE A 152 8.17 -0.52 -11.28
N ASP A 153 6.93 -0.11 -11.50
CA ASP A 153 5.86 -0.97 -12.02
C ASP A 153 6.04 -1.09 -13.53
N SER A 154 6.38 -2.30 -14.00
CA SER A 154 6.64 -2.59 -15.41
C SER A 154 5.37 -2.75 -16.24
N VAL A 155 4.18 -2.75 -15.60
CA VAL A 155 2.90 -2.85 -16.30
C VAL A 155 2.34 -1.43 -16.48
N MET A 156 2.09 -1.05 -17.74
CA MET A 156 1.58 0.28 -18.07
C MET A 156 0.25 0.59 -17.38
N PRO A 157 -0.11 1.87 -17.21
CA PRO A 157 -1.46 2.25 -16.81
C PRO A 157 -2.43 1.59 -17.79
N ILE A 158 -3.24 0.65 -17.33
CA ILE A 158 -4.45 0.30 -18.07
C ILE A 158 -5.26 1.59 -18.07
N ALA A 159 -5.27 2.28 -19.21
CA ALA A 159 -6.17 3.38 -19.49
C ALA A 159 -7.62 2.87 -19.44
#